data_AF-A0A923UHM3-F1
#
_entry.id   AF-A0A923UHM3-F1
#
_cell.length_a   1.000
_cell.length_b   1.000
_cell.length_c   1.000
_cell.angle_alpha   90.00
_cell.angle_beta   90.00
_cell.angle_gamma   90.00
#
_symmetry.space_group_name_H-M   'P 1'
#
loop_
_entity.id
_entity.type
_entity.pdbx_description
1 polymer ?
#
loop_
_entity_poly.entity_id
_entity_poly.type
_entity_poly.pdbx_seq_one_letter_code
_entity_poly.pdbx_strand_id
1 'polypeptide(L)'
;SDPNKDFKELIFFVSKDELITKSQIRYLESRLVQLALEAKTAQIDNGNSPSLPTLHEADISDMEYFLDQIKLILPVMGFKFLIPSTIVQKDSQQSEEKKEIHEIYYIKTKTFKATMAETDQGYIVAKGSEAKKTLSNSCTETYRNMRRKLIETKIMMESGELLTFAEDAVFNSPSAASNMILGRNSNGFTEWVNKKGLTFKEVQEQINN
;
A
#
# COMPACT_ATOMS: atom_id res chain seq x y z
N SER A 1 -27.17 10.56 18.79
CA SER A 1 -25.95 9.76 19.02
C SER A 1 -26.34 8.31 19.10
N ASP A 2 -25.86 7.49 18.18
CA ASP A 2 -26.09 6.04 18.19
C ASP A 2 -25.24 5.40 19.30
N PRO A 3 -25.83 4.73 20.30
CA PRO A 3 -25.08 4.12 21.40
C PRO A 3 -24.21 2.92 20.99
N ASN A 4 -24.27 2.49 19.72
CA ASN A 4 -23.47 1.39 19.15
C ASN A 4 -22.28 1.86 18.28
N LYS A 5 -22.09 3.16 18.07
CA LYS A 5 -20.92 3.69 17.34
C LYS A 5 -19.95 4.35 18.33
N ASP A 6 -19.15 3.50 18.96
CA ASP A 6 -18.06 3.93 19.84
C ASP A 6 -16.85 4.31 18.99
N PHE A 7 -16.53 5.59 18.90
CA PHE A 7 -15.37 6.09 18.14
C PHE A 7 -14.17 6.20 19.08
N LYS A 8 -13.09 5.46 18.78
CA LYS A 8 -11.87 5.47 19.61
C LYS A 8 -10.97 6.68 19.36
N GLU A 9 -10.96 7.20 18.14
CA GLU A 9 -10.08 8.30 17.69
C GLU A 9 -10.81 9.17 16.67
N LEU A 10 -10.56 10.48 16.69
CA LEU A 10 -11.26 11.47 15.86
C LEU A 10 -10.26 12.49 15.31
N ILE A 11 -10.39 12.82 14.02
CA ILE A 11 -9.54 13.78 13.32
C ILE A 11 -10.43 14.81 12.66
N PHE A 12 -10.08 16.08 12.82
CA PHE A 12 -10.73 17.19 12.14
C PHE A 12 -9.73 17.93 11.27
N PHE A 13 -10.16 18.24 10.04
CA PHE A 13 -9.47 19.17 9.15
C PHE A 13 -10.25 20.47 9.12
N VAL A 14 -9.55 21.59 9.30
CA VAL A 14 -10.16 22.92 9.32
C VAL A 14 -9.46 23.76 8.25
N SER A 15 -10.25 24.42 7.41
CA SER A 15 -9.76 25.43 6.47
C SER A 15 -9.65 26.77 7.18
N LYS A 16 -8.60 27.52 6.85
CA LYS A 16 -8.37 28.87 7.37
C LYS A 16 -9.34 29.90 6.78
N ASP A 17 -9.80 29.63 5.56
CA ASP A 17 -10.77 30.44 4.85
C ASP A 17 -12.16 29.80 5.04
N GLU A 18 -13.13 30.57 5.52
CA GLU A 18 -14.54 30.16 5.75
C GLU A 18 -15.30 29.76 4.46
N LEU A 19 -14.58 29.46 3.38
CA LEU A 19 -15.10 29.30 2.02
C LEU A 19 -15.23 27.85 1.56
N ILE A 20 -15.10 26.85 2.44
CA ILE A 20 -15.47 25.48 2.05
C ILE A 20 -16.99 25.36 2.03
N THR A 21 -17.53 25.30 0.82
CA THR A 21 -18.96 25.11 0.58
C THR A 21 -19.38 23.67 0.89
N LYS A 22 -20.69 23.48 1.13
CA LYS A 22 -21.27 22.14 1.35
C LYS A 22 -20.97 21.16 0.20
N SER A 23 -20.87 21.65 -1.03
CA SER A 23 -20.56 20.84 -2.21
C SER A 23 -19.10 20.38 -2.21
N GLN A 24 -18.16 21.26 -1.83
CA GLN A 24 -16.74 20.93 -1.65
C GLN A 24 -16.52 19.92 -0.50
N ILE A 25 -17.22 20.08 0.63
CA ILE A 25 -17.19 19.09 1.73
C ILE A 25 -17.65 17.71 1.24
N ARG A 26 -18.78 17.65 0.51
CA ARG A 26 -19.30 16.40 -0.06
C ARG A 26 -18.34 15.77 -1.07
N TYR A 27 -17.62 16.61 -1.83
CA TYR A 27 -16.60 16.14 -2.76
C TYR A 27 -15.45 15.47 -2.02
N LEU A 28 -14.88 16.14 -1.01
CA LEU A 28 -13.81 15.59 -0.18
C LEU A 28 -14.25 14.30 0.52
N GLU A 29 -15.47 14.26 1.07
CA GLU A 29 -16.03 13.05 1.68
C GLU A 29 -16.11 11.89 0.67
N SER A 30 -16.68 12.13 -0.51
CA SER A 30 -16.78 11.12 -1.57
C SER A 30 -15.40 10.63 -2.02
N ARG A 31 -14.43 11.53 -2.18
CA ARG A 31 -13.06 11.19 -2.58
C ARG A 31 -12.30 10.45 -1.48
N LEU A 32 -12.45 10.83 -0.21
CA LEU A 32 -11.86 10.10 0.92
C LEU A 32 -12.44 8.69 1.04
N VAL A 33 -13.76 8.53 0.85
CA VAL A 33 -14.41 7.22 0.80
C VAL A 33 -13.88 6.40 -0.38
N GLN A 34 -13.78 6.97 -1.58
CA GLN A 34 -13.20 6.31 -2.75
C GLN A 34 -11.76 5.88 -2.51
N LEU A 35 -10.91 6.76 -1.98
CA LEU A 35 -9.52 6.45 -1.66
C LEU A 35 -9.41 5.34 -0.60
N ALA A 36 -10.26 5.36 0.42
CA ALA A 36 -10.31 4.29 1.42
C ALA A 36 -10.77 2.95 0.81
N LEU A 37 -11.75 2.97 -0.09
CA LEU A 37 -12.22 1.80 -0.84
C LEU A 37 -11.14 1.26 -1.80
N GLU A 38 -10.46 2.14 -2.53
CA GLU A 38 -9.37 1.82 -3.47
C GLU A 38 -8.16 1.23 -2.74
N ALA A 39 -7.81 1.83 -1.60
CA ALA A 39 -6.74 1.36 -0.74
C ALA A 39 -7.07 -0.01 -0.11
N LYS A 40 -8.36 -0.37 0.00
CA LYS A 40 -8.88 -1.62 0.62
C LYS A 40 -8.37 -1.84 2.05
N THR A 41 -8.05 -0.76 2.75
CA THR A 41 -7.39 -0.75 4.08
C THR A 41 -8.35 -0.55 5.24
N ALA A 42 -9.62 -0.23 4.98
CA ALA A 42 -10.65 -0.03 6.00
C ALA A 42 -11.98 -0.68 5.62
N GLN A 43 -12.70 -1.22 6.61
CA GLN A 43 -14.13 -1.53 6.49
C GLN A 43 -14.90 -0.21 6.68
N ILE A 44 -15.60 0.23 5.64
CA ILE A 44 -16.41 1.46 5.69
C ILE A 44 -17.79 1.11 6.21
N ASP A 45 -18.10 1.54 7.42
CA ASP A 45 -19.44 1.39 8.04
C ASP A 45 -20.35 2.59 7.72
N ASN A 46 -20.30 3.02 6.46
CA ASN A 46 -21.08 4.12 5.90
C ASN A 46 -22.02 3.52 4.85
N GLY A 47 -23.28 3.26 5.24
CA GLY A 47 -24.31 2.69 4.37
C GLY A 47 -24.76 3.59 3.22
N ASN A 48 -24.13 4.76 3.05
CA ASN A 48 -24.36 5.69 1.95
C ASN A 48 -23.01 5.97 1.26
N SER A 49 -22.84 5.53 0.02
CA SER A 49 -21.74 6.01 -0.83
C SER A 49 -22.11 7.43 -1.30
N PRO A 50 -21.38 8.49 -0.91
CA PRO A 50 -21.73 9.84 -1.32
C PRO A 50 -21.54 9.97 -2.83
N SER A 51 -22.58 10.36 -3.56
CA SER A 51 -22.44 10.69 -4.99
C SER A 51 -21.49 11.88 -5.15
N LEU A 52 -20.58 11.80 -6.13
CA LEU A 52 -19.70 12.91 -6.50
C LEU A 52 -20.56 14.11 -6.90
N PRO A 53 -20.51 15.23 -6.15
CA PRO A 53 -21.21 16.44 -6.53
C PRO A 53 -20.53 17.07 -7.76
N THR A 54 -21.31 17.68 -8.63
CA THR A 54 -20.78 18.45 -9.76
C THR A 54 -20.13 19.74 -9.23
N LEU A 55 -18.84 19.89 -9.46
CA LEU A 55 -18.05 21.09 -9.12
C LEU A 55 -17.41 21.64 -10.40
N HIS A 56 -17.03 22.92 -10.38
CA HIS A 56 -16.24 23.51 -11.46
C HIS A 56 -14.78 23.06 -11.35
N GLU A 57 -14.06 23.09 -12.47
CA GLU A 57 -12.68 22.59 -12.54
C GLU A 57 -11.73 23.26 -11.53
N ALA A 58 -11.89 24.57 -11.32
CA ALA A 58 -11.14 25.31 -10.31
C ALA A 58 -11.37 24.76 -8.89
N ASP A 59 -12.64 24.52 -8.52
CA ASP A 59 -12.99 23.94 -7.22
C ASP A 59 -12.46 22.52 -7.06
N ILE A 60 -12.48 21.71 -8.14
CA ILE A 60 -11.92 20.35 -8.12
C ILE A 60 -10.41 20.39 -7.86
N SER A 61 -9.70 21.29 -8.55
CA SER A 61 -8.25 21.47 -8.39
C SER A 61 -7.90 21.84 -6.94
N ASP A 62 -8.64 22.78 -6.34
CA ASP A 62 -8.44 23.19 -4.96
C ASP A 62 -8.72 22.04 -3.97
N MET A 63 -9.77 21.25 -4.22
CA MET A 63 -10.12 20.12 -3.36
C MET A 63 -9.14 18.96 -3.46
N GLU A 64 -8.64 18.62 -4.66
CA GLU A 64 -7.60 17.58 -4.78
C GLU A 64 -6.29 18.04 -4.14
N TYR A 65 -5.91 19.32 -4.24
CA TYR A 65 -4.77 19.86 -3.51
C TYR A 65 -4.94 19.72 -1.98
N PHE A 66 -6.12 20.08 -1.46
CA PHE A 66 -6.43 19.90 -0.03
C PHE A 66 -6.37 18.42 0.38
N LEU A 67 -6.87 17.52 -0.47
CA LEU A 67 -6.83 16.09 -0.27
C LEU A 67 -5.41 15.54 -0.22
N ASP A 68 -4.48 16.07 -1.01
CA ASP A 68 -3.07 15.68 -0.96
C ASP A 68 -2.39 16.10 0.35
N GLN A 69 -2.75 17.28 0.90
CA GLN A 69 -2.29 17.67 2.24
C GLN A 69 -2.81 16.72 3.32
N ILE A 70 -4.07 16.29 3.22
CA ILE A 70 -4.65 15.28 4.12
C ILE A 70 -3.87 13.95 4.03
N LYS A 71 -3.58 13.48 2.82
CA LYS A 71 -2.80 12.25 2.60
C LYS A 71 -1.40 12.32 3.18
N LEU A 72 -0.79 13.50 3.23
CA LEU A 72 0.54 13.71 3.82
C LEU A 72 0.51 13.70 5.36
N ILE A 73 -0.51 14.30 5.96
CA ILE A 73 -0.59 14.50 7.42
C ILE A 73 -1.09 13.24 8.15
N LEU A 74 -2.06 12.53 7.57
CA LEU A 74 -2.67 11.35 8.21
C LEU A 74 -1.64 10.27 8.61
N PRO A 75 -0.65 9.90 7.78
CA PRO A 75 0.35 8.91 8.14
C PRO A 75 1.26 9.36 9.29
N VAL A 76 1.55 10.66 9.40
CA VAL A 76 2.33 11.25 10.49
C VAL A 76 1.58 11.11 11.82
N MET A 77 0.25 11.21 11.79
CA MET A 77 -0.62 11.00 12.94
C MET A 77 -0.92 9.52 13.21
N GLY A 78 -0.30 8.59 12.46
CA GLY A 78 -0.49 7.14 12.62
C GLY A 78 -1.64 6.54 11.81
N PHE A 79 -2.39 7.35 11.05
CA PHE A 79 -3.53 6.92 10.26
C PHE A 79 -3.11 6.57 8.83
N LYS A 80 -3.06 5.28 8.51
CA LYS A 80 -2.59 4.77 7.21
C LYS A 80 -3.69 4.20 6.32
N PHE A 81 -4.95 4.47 6.65
CA PHE A 81 -6.12 3.86 5.98
C PHE A 81 -6.42 4.42 4.58
N LEU A 82 -5.72 5.47 4.14
CA LEU A 82 -5.80 6.01 2.77
C LEU A 82 -4.61 5.62 1.89
N ILE A 83 -3.59 4.94 2.45
CA ILE A 83 -2.43 4.49 1.69
C ILE A 83 -2.75 3.09 1.16
N PRO A 84 -2.80 2.87 -0.16
CA PRO A 84 -2.96 1.53 -0.72
C PRO A 84 -1.82 0.64 -0.22
N SER A 85 -2.17 -0.50 0.39
CA SER A 85 -1.14 -1.45 0.84
C SER A 85 -0.45 -2.20 -0.32
N THR A 86 -0.96 -2.03 -1.54
CA THR A 86 -0.38 -2.47 -2.82
C THR A 86 -0.75 -1.45 -3.88
N ILE A 87 0.25 -0.86 -4.54
CA ILE A 87 0.00 -0.02 -5.71
C ILE A 87 -0.22 -0.98 -6.86
N VAL A 88 -1.47 -1.08 -7.32
CA VAL A 88 -1.75 -1.64 -8.64
C VAL A 88 -1.12 -0.67 -9.62
N GLN A 89 -0.19 -1.14 -10.46
CA GLN A 89 0.25 -0.38 -11.62
C GLN A 89 -0.99 -0.14 -12.48
N LYS A 90 -1.60 1.04 -12.33
CA LYS A 90 -2.55 1.53 -13.32
C LYS A 90 -1.69 2.16 -14.39
N ASP A 91 -1.76 1.58 -15.59
CA ASP A 91 -1.18 2.10 -16.82
C ASP A 91 -1.24 3.63 -16.83
N SER A 92 -0.07 4.25 -16.72
CA SER A 92 0.16 5.63 -17.10
C SER A 92 1.51 5.63 -17.78
N GLN A 93 1.45 5.47 -19.11
CA GLN A 93 2.50 5.88 -20.00
C GLN A 93 2.75 7.38 -19.77
N GLN A 94 3.65 7.74 -18.87
CA GLN A 94 4.32 9.03 -18.87
C GLN A 94 5.56 8.95 -17.98
N SER A 95 6.71 9.24 -18.62
CA SER A 95 8.06 9.36 -18.08
C SER A 95 8.67 8.10 -17.45
N GLU A 96 9.64 7.54 -18.17
CA GLU A 96 10.81 6.87 -17.59
C GLU A 96 11.56 7.86 -16.68
N GLU A 97 10.99 8.19 -15.51
CA GLU A 97 11.86 8.50 -14.38
C GLU A 97 12.60 7.20 -14.09
N LYS A 98 13.91 7.22 -14.32
CA LYS A 98 14.79 6.11 -13.94
C LYS A 98 14.49 5.80 -12.49
N LYS A 99 13.79 4.69 -12.23
CA LYS A 99 13.71 4.11 -10.89
C LYS A 99 15.16 3.82 -10.49
N GLU A 100 15.77 4.70 -9.70
CA GLU A 100 17.11 4.44 -9.19
C GLU A 100 16.98 3.21 -8.30
N ILE A 101 17.48 2.09 -8.80
CA ILE A 101 17.56 0.85 -8.04
C ILE A 101 18.75 1.03 -7.10
N HIS A 102 18.48 1.14 -5.81
CA HIS A 102 19.51 1.30 -4.80
C HIS A 102 20.26 -0.02 -4.58
N GLU A 103 19.52 -1.11 -4.40
CA GLU A 103 20.08 -2.43 -4.15
C GLU A 103 19.07 -3.53 -4.50
N ILE A 104 19.58 -4.72 -4.85
CA ILE A 104 18.77 -5.91 -5.13
C ILE A 104 18.94 -6.93 -4.01
N TYR A 105 17.81 -7.42 -3.52
CA TYR A 105 17.71 -8.40 -2.46
C TYR A 105 17.03 -9.68 -2.93
N TYR A 106 17.37 -10.78 -2.27
CA TYR A 106 16.84 -12.12 -2.48
C TYR A 106 16.26 -12.64 -1.18
N ILE A 107 15.13 -13.33 -1.26
CA ILE A 107 14.51 -13.91 -0.07
C ILE A 107 15.36 -15.07 0.47
N LYS A 108 15.59 -15.09 1.79
CA LYS A 108 16.41 -16.08 2.48
C LYS A 108 15.65 -17.39 2.73
N THR A 109 15.34 -18.11 1.64
CA THR A 109 14.71 -19.43 1.71
C THR A 109 15.35 -20.41 0.73
N LYS A 110 15.31 -21.71 1.07
CA LYS A 110 15.80 -22.79 0.21
C LYS A 110 14.72 -23.38 -0.69
N THR A 111 13.46 -23.07 -0.44
CA THR A 111 12.31 -23.75 -1.06
C THR A 111 11.89 -23.13 -2.40
N PHE A 112 12.11 -21.83 -2.58
CA PHE A 112 11.68 -21.07 -3.76
C PHE A 112 12.49 -19.78 -3.84
N LYS A 113 12.39 -19.05 -4.95
CA LYS A 113 13.19 -17.85 -5.19
C LYS A 113 12.31 -16.62 -5.42
N ALA A 114 12.63 -15.54 -4.72
CA ALA A 114 12.02 -14.24 -4.95
C ALA A 114 13.08 -13.14 -4.90
N THR A 115 12.90 -12.13 -5.72
CA THR A 115 13.82 -11.01 -5.87
C THR A 115 13.06 -9.70 -5.59
N MET A 116 13.67 -8.81 -4.82
CA MET A 116 13.14 -7.51 -4.47
C MET A 116 14.17 -6.43 -4.80
N ALA A 117 13.77 -5.39 -5.51
CA ALA A 117 14.55 -4.18 -5.72
C ALA A 117 14.10 -3.10 -4.73
N GLU A 118 15.06 -2.47 -4.06
CA GLU A 118 14.83 -1.26 -3.29
C GLU A 118 14.92 -0.04 -4.21
N THR A 119 13.91 0.82 -4.14
CA THR A 119 13.78 2.04 -4.95
C THR A 119 13.19 3.16 -4.10
N ASP A 120 13.28 4.41 -4.56
CA ASP A 120 12.64 5.56 -3.90
C ASP A 120 11.11 5.43 -3.76
N GLN A 121 10.49 4.66 -4.65
CA GLN A 121 9.03 4.43 -4.67
C GLN A 121 8.61 3.24 -3.79
N GLY A 122 9.57 2.58 -3.13
CA GLY A 122 9.35 1.43 -2.25
C GLY A 122 10.05 0.17 -2.72
N TYR A 123 9.48 -0.97 -2.34
CA TYR A 123 10.11 -2.29 -2.48
C TYR A 123 9.43 -3.09 -3.59
N ILE A 124 10.10 -3.23 -4.72
CA ILE A 124 9.53 -3.85 -5.91
C ILE A 124 9.91 -5.33 -5.94
N VAL A 125 8.94 -6.22 -5.73
CA VAL A 125 9.13 -7.65 -5.99
C VAL A 125 9.02 -7.88 -7.49
N ALA A 126 10.09 -8.43 -8.07
CA ALA A 126 10.20 -8.62 -9.50
C ALA A 126 9.25 -9.72 -10.00
N LYS A 127 8.72 -9.53 -11.21
CA LYS A 127 8.04 -10.55 -12.00
C LYS A 127 8.86 -11.84 -12.05
N GLY A 128 8.16 -12.96 -11.93
CA GLY A 128 8.75 -14.31 -11.88
C GLY A 128 9.18 -14.73 -10.47
N SER A 129 9.11 -13.84 -9.48
CA SER A 129 9.32 -14.22 -8.08
C SER A 129 8.28 -15.23 -7.62
N GLU A 130 8.69 -16.15 -6.77
CA GLU A 130 7.87 -17.22 -6.24
C GLU A 130 7.45 -16.94 -4.79
N ALA A 131 6.27 -17.41 -4.41
CA ALA A 131 5.70 -17.24 -3.09
C ALA A 131 4.98 -18.51 -2.63
N LYS A 132 4.89 -18.71 -1.33
CA LYS A 132 4.26 -19.90 -0.73
C LYS A 132 2.74 -19.89 -0.90
N LYS A 133 2.14 -20.93 -1.48
CA LYS A 133 0.68 -20.97 -1.71
C LYS A 133 -0.16 -20.79 -0.44
N THR A 134 0.27 -21.39 0.66
CA THR A 134 -0.46 -21.34 1.94
C THR A 134 0.02 -20.18 2.82
N LEU A 135 -0.96 -19.45 3.37
CA LEU A 135 -0.73 -18.48 4.45
C LEU A 135 -0.82 -19.19 5.81
N SER A 136 0.03 -18.82 6.76
CA SER A 136 -0.04 -19.32 8.13
C SER A 136 -1.28 -18.79 8.86
N ASN A 137 -1.73 -19.54 9.86
CA ASN A 137 -2.83 -19.11 10.73
C ASN A 137 -2.50 -17.81 11.49
N SER A 138 -1.21 -17.53 11.69
CA SER A 138 -0.70 -16.33 12.33
C SER A 138 -0.66 -15.08 11.43
N CYS A 139 -0.86 -15.21 10.12
CA CYS A 139 -0.94 -14.04 9.24
C CYS A 139 -2.18 -13.20 9.59
N THR A 140 -1.99 -11.90 9.76
CA THR A 140 -3.08 -10.95 10.02
C THR A 140 -4.03 -10.87 8.83
N GLU A 141 -5.30 -10.51 9.09
CA GLU A 141 -6.32 -10.40 8.05
C GLU A 141 -5.95 -9.40 6.95
N THR A 142 -5.24 -8.32 7.28
CA THR A 142 -4.69 -7.36 6.30
C THR A 142 -3.83 -8.03 5.23
N TYR A 143 -2.93 -8.94 5.63
CA TYR A 143 -2.05 -9.67 4.72
C TYR A 143 -2.79 -10.75 3.94
N ARG A 144 -3.84 -11.37 4.52
CA ARG A 144 -4.73 -12.28 3.78
C ARG A 144 -5.51 -11.56 2.70
N ASN A 145 -6.05 -10.39 3.02
CA ASN A 145 -6.76 -9.55 2.07
C ASN A 145 -5.84 -9.06 0.94
N MET A 146 -4.61 -8.65 1.29
CA MET A 146 -3.59 -8.30 0.29
C MET A 146 -3.29 -9.47 -0.65
N ARG A 147 -3.07 -10.68 -0.10
CA ARG A 147 -2.84 -11.90 -0.89
C ARG A 147 -4.01 -12.18 -1.83
N ARG A 148 -5.24 -12.10 -1.33
CA ARG A 148 -6.46 -12.30 -2.12
C ARG A 148 -6.53 -11.29 -3.27
N LYS A 149 -6.26 -10.01 -3.01
CA LYS A 149 -6.23 -8.94 -4.02
C LYS A 149 -5.20 -9.23 -5.12
N LEU A 150 -3.99 -9.66 -4.76
CA LEU A 150 -2.94 -9.99 -5.73
C LEU A 150 -3.34 -11.17 -6.63
N ILE A 151 -4.06 -12.15 -6.08
CA ILE A 151 -4.59 -13.29 -6.86
C ILE A 151 -5.76 -12.87 -7.74
N GLU A 152 -6.73 -12.11 -7.21
CA GLU A 152 -7.89 -11.59 -7.94
C GLU A 152 -7.48 -10.72 -9.14
N THR A 153 -6.45 -9.89 -8.95
CA THR A 153 -5.89 -9.00 -9.99
C THR A 153 -4.92 -9.71 -10.92
N LYS A 154 -4.68 -11.02 -10.75
CA LYS A 154 -3.74 -11.83 -11.54
C LYS A 154 -2.27 -11.39 -11.49
N ILE A 155 -1.94 -10.44 -10.61
CA ILE A 155 -0.54 -10.09 -10.29
C ILE A 155 0.18 -11.30 -9.70
N MET A 156 -0.55 -12.17 -9.00
CA MET A 156 -0.06 -13.42 -8.47
C MET A 156 -0.90 -14.58 -9.01
N MET A 157 -0.25 -15.54 -9.65
CA MET A 157 -0.91 -16.69 -10.25
C MET A 157 -0.44 -18.00 -9.61
N GLU A 158 -1.34 -18.98 -9.58
CA GLU A 158 -0.99 -20.33 -9.12
C GLU A 158 -0.05 -21.02 -10.11
N SER A 159 1.07 -21.53 -9.57
CA SER A 159 2.06 -22.33 -10.30
C SER A 159 2.35 -23.59 -9.49
N GLY A 160 1.48 -24.59 -9.62
CA GLY A 160 1.55 -25.84 -8.85
C GLY A 160 1.38 -25.64 -7.34
N GLU A 161 2.42 -26.00 -6.58
CA GLU A 161 2.48 -25.88 -5.12
C GLU A 161 2.89 -24.47 -4.63
N LEU A 162 3.27 -23.59 -5.56
CA LEU A 162 3.69 -22.21 -5.30
C LEU A 162 2.79 -21.21 -6.03
N LEU A 163 2.96 -19.94 -5.69
CA LEU A 163 2.42 -18.82 -6.46
C LEU A 163 3.59 -18.09 -7.13
N THR A 164 3.32 -17.50 -8.29
CA THR A 164 4.32 -16.74 -9.04
C THR A 164 3.78 -15.34 -9.31
N PHE A 165 4.63 -14.32 -9.12
CA PHE A 165 4.33 -12.96 -9.51
C PHE A 165 4.35 -12.85 -11.05
N ALA A 166 3.21 -12.58 -11.65
CA ALA A 166 3.06 -12.40 -13.09
C ALA A 166 3.62 -11.05 -13.59
N GLU A 167 3.66 -10.07 -12.68
CA GLU A 167 4.09 -8.69 -12.90
C GLU A 167 4.85 -8.19 -11.67
N ASP A 168 5.51 -7.04 -11.81
CA ASP A 168 6.22 -6.39 -10.71
C ASP A 168 5.23 -5.84 -9.68
N ALA A 169 5.41 -6.21 -8.42
CA ALA A 169 4.55 -5.80 -7.32
C ALA A 169 5.30 -4.88 -6.35
N VAL A 170 4.75 -3.68 -6.12
CA VAL A 170 5.35 -2.70 -5.20
C VAL A 170 4.77 -2.85 -3.80
N PHE A 171 5.66 -2.91 -2.81
CA PHE A 171 5.35 -2.97 -1.40
C PHE A 171 5.87 -1.74 -0.67
N ASN A 172 5.14 -1.35 0.38
CA ASN A 172 5.47 -0.19 1.21
C ASN A 172 6.52 -0.48 2.30
N SER A 173 6.92 -1.75 2.47
CA SER A 173 7.91 -2.15 3.45
C SER A 173 8.54 -3.50 3.06
N PRO A 174 9.79 -3.75 3.48
CA PRO A 174 10.45 -5.03 3.19
C PRO A 174 9.72 -6.19 3.88
N SER A 175 9.11 -5.94 5.04
CA SER A 175 8.31 -6.92 5.77
C SER A 175 6.99 -7.27 5.08
N ALA A 176 6.32 -6.30 4.45
CA ALA A 176 5.12 -6.61 3.66
C ALA A 176 5.45 -7.52 2.47
N ALA A 177 6.56 -7.23 1.78
CA ALA A 177 7.06 -8.05 0.68
C ALA A 177 7.42 -9.47 1.16
N SER A 178 8.19 -9.61 2.24
CA SER A 178 8.58 -10.93 2.77
C SER A 178 7.38 -11.71 3.31
N ASN A 179 6.40 -11.05 3.94
CA ASN A 179 5.18 -11.71 4.42
C ASN A 179 4.35 -12.30 3.28
N MET A 180 4.22 -11.56 2.18
CA MET A 180 3.57 -12.10 0.99
C MET A 180 4.33 -13.30 0.45
N ILE A 181 5.64 -13.20 0.33
CA ILE A 181 6.43 -14.27 -0.27
C ILE A 181 6.47 -15.54 0.60
N LEU A 182 6.74 -15.39 1.90
CA LEU A 182 6.88 -16.50 2.84
C LEU A 182 5.54 -17.06 3.34
N GLY A 183 4.46 -16.30 3.19
CA GLY A 183 3.13 -16.66 3.66
C GLY A 183 3.02 -16.71 5.18
N ARG A 184 3.85 -15.96 5.91
CA ARG A 184 3.85 -15.86 7.37
C ARG A 184 4.29 -14.47 7.79
N ASN A 185 4.01 -14.07 9.03
CA ASN A 185 4.68 -12.90 9.60
C ASN A 185 6.19 -13.16 9.68
N SER A 186 6.95 -12.21 9.17
CA SER A 186 8.39 -12.31 8.98
C SER A 186 9.01 -10.92 9.13
N ASN A 187 10.29 -10.88 9.49
CA ASN A 187 11.02 -9.63 9.62
C ASN A 187 11.78 -9.37 8.32
N GLY A 188 11.26 -8.46 7.48
CA GLY A 188 11.88 -8.13 6.20
C GLY A 188 13.33 -7.67 6.31
N PHE A 189 13.71 -7.04 7.43
CA PHE A 189 15.08 -6.59 7.67
C PHE A 189 16.10 -7.74 7.73
N THR A 190 15.66 -8.96 8.06
CA THR A 190 16.52 -10.15 8.19
C THR A 190 16.27 -11.22 7.13
N GLU A 191 15.11 -11.18 6.48
CA GLU A 191 14.67 -12.19 5.51
C GLU A 191 15.13 -11.86 4.09
N TRP A 192 15.46 -10.58 3.82
CA TRP A 192 16.04 -10.13 2.57
C TRP A 192 17.55 -10.06 2.67
N VAL A 193 18.26 -10.70 1.73
CA VAL A 193 19.73 -10.69 1.67
C VAL A 193 20.21 -10.22 0.30
N ASN A 194 21.25 -9.40 0.25
CA ASN A 194 21.83 -8.97 -1.02
C ASN A 194 22.76 -10.04 -1.60
N LYS A 195 23.36 -9.74 -2.76
CA LYS A 195 24.33 -10.63 -3.43
C LYS A 195 25.55 -10.99 -2.59
N LYS A 196 25.91 -10.14 -1.61
CA LYS A 196 27.04 -10.35 -0.69
C LYS A 196 26.65 -11.22 0.52
N GLY A 197 25.38 -11.63 0.62
CA GLY A 197 24.86 -12.40 1.74
C GLY A 197 24.53 -11.55 2.98
N LEU A 198 24.64 -10.23 2.88
CA LEU A 198 24.28 -9.30 3.94
C LEU A 198 22.76 -9.11 3.97
N THR A 199 22.19 -9.11 5.15
CA THR A 199 20.77 -8.83 5.37
C THR A 199 20.46 -7.37 5.06
N PHE A 200 19.20 -7.09 4.73
CA PHE A 200 18.72 -5.72 4.52
C PHE A 200 19.10 -4.81 5.69
N LYS A 201 18.98 -5.30 6.93
CA LYS A 201 19.42 -4.59 8.14
C LYS A 201 20.89 -4.18 8.08
N GLU A 202 21.78 -5.13 7.80
CA GLU A 202 23.23 -4.89 7.79
C GLU A 202 23.63 -3.90 6.69
N VAL A 203 22.97 -3.94 5.53
CA VAL A 203 23.19 -2.97 4.45
C VAL A 203 22.78 -1.57 4.89
N GLN A 204 21.61 -1.42 5.51
CA GLN A 204 21.13 -0.13 6.02
C GLN A 204 22.02 0.42 7.14
N GLU A 205 22.54 -0.44 8.02
CA GLU A 205 23.52 -0.05 9.05
C GLU A 205 24.87 0.39 8.45
N GLN A 206 25.27 -0.15 7.29
CA GLN A 206 26.49 0.29 6.59
C GLN A 206 26.32 1.62 5.85
N ILE A 207 25.10 1.92 5.38
CA ILE A 207 24.80 3.21 4.72
C ILE A 207 24.69 4.34 5.75
N ASN A 208 24.19 4.04 6.94
CA ASN A 208 23.97 5.02 8.02
C ASN A 208 25.22 5.29 8.88
N ASN A 209 26.33 4.59 8.65
CA ASN A 209 27.62 4.78 9.33
C ASN A 209 28.64 5.42 8.39
#